data_AF-A0A5N7DQH2-F1
#
_entry.id   AF-A0A5N7DQH2-F1
#
_cell.length_a   1.000
_cell.length_b   1.000
_cell.length_c   1.000
_cell.angle_alpha   90.00
_cell.angle_beta   90.00
_cell.angle_gamma   90.00
#
_symmetry.space_group_name_H-M   'P 1'
#
loop_
_entity.id
_entity.type
_entity.pdbx_description
1 polymer ?
#
loop_
_entity_poly.entity_id
_entity_poly.type
_entity_poly.pdbx_seq_one_letter_code
_entity_poly.pdbx_strand_id
1 'polypeptide(L)'
;MPPKKEIQAAELGINLSSRTETEYFKWFLACLLFGKPVQQAVAKRAFLELIQEGITSPDTILDAGWDRLVEILDEGHYVRYDFSTATKLLDVSRAIKEEYGTFGEMLRRFGTEELGVRMQEFRGVGPKTRRELIDLQYEIETAREQIKKKEQRISLLQKELSDRANPPSQPVSRDSTIEPDYEFIGKNIVKKTTERFPQTFEGSDKNAKLGIYGDT
;
A
#
# COMPACT_ATOMS: atom_id res chain seq x y z
N MET A 1 8.46 -40.82 16.82
CA MET A 1 9.43 -39.72 17.07
C MET A 1 8.65 -38.46 17.39
N PRO A 2 9.15 -37.55 18.24
CA PRO A 2 8.58 -36.21 18.33
C PRO A 2 8.72 -35.49 16.97
N PRO A 3 7.83 -34.54 16.63
CA PRO A 3 7.99 -33.72 15.43
C PRO A 3 9.33 -32.97 15.48
N LYS A 4 10.05 -32.96 14.37
CA LYS A 4 11.35 -32.30 14.24
C LYS A 4 11.11 -30.78 14.30
N LYS A 5 11.45 -30.14 15.43
CA LYS A 5 11.12 -28.73 15.71
C LYS A 5 11.43 -27.83 14.50
N GLU A 6 10.37 -27.26 13.93
CA GLU A 6 10.45 -26.36 12.78
C GLU A 6 10.81 -24.94 13.22
N ILE A 7 11.41 -24.18 12.30
CA ILE A 7 11.86 -22.81 12.58
C ILE A 7 10.66 -21.91 12.49
N GLN A 8 10.37 -21.14 13.53
CA GLN A 8 9.29 -20.16 13.50
C GLN A 8 9.89 -18.76 13.30
N ALA A 9 9.26 -17.93 12.46
CA ALA A 9 9.66 -16.55 12.23
C ALA A 9 9.81 -15.76 13.55
N ALA A 10 8.92 -16.00 14.51
CA ALA A 10 8.99 -15.44 15.86
C ALA A 10 10.26 -15.84 16.64
N GLU A 11 10.78 -17.06 16.47
CA GLU A 11 12.06 -17.47 17.10
C GLU A 11 13.28 -16.81 16.46
N LEU A 12 13.12 -16.14 15.32
CA LEU A 12 14.13 -15.31 14.66
C LEU A 12 13.87 -13.80 14.82
N GLY A 13 12.82 -13.39 15.54
CA GLY A 13 12.42 -11.99 15.70
C GLY A 13 11.77 -11.37 14.47
N ILE A 14 11.33 -12.17 13.50
CA ILE A 14 10.76 -11.72 12.22
C ILE A 14 9.24 -11.51 12.38
N ASN A 15 8.76 -10.31 12.05
CA ASN A 15 7.35 -9.93 12.13
C ASN A 15 6.65 -9.92 10.76
N LEU A 16 6.27 -11.12 10.31
CA LEU A 16 5.53 -11.35 9.07
C LEU A 16 4.17 -10.62 9.03
N SER A 17 3.53 -10.42 10.18
CA SER A 17 2.23 -9.74 10.26
C SER A 17 2.29 -8.25 9.89
N SER A 18 3.49 -7.64 9.93
CA SER A 18 3.74 -6.27 9.46
C SER A 18 3.50 -6.09 7.95
N ARG A 19 3.61 -7.18 7.19
CA ARG A 19 3.57 -7.24 5.71
C ARG A 19 4.58 -6.34 4.98
N THR A 20 5.65 -5.94 5.66
CA THR A 20 6.74 -5.15 5.06
C THR A 20 7.66 -6.02 4.21
N GLU A 21 8.20 -5.44 3.13
CA GLU A 21 9.14 -6.13 2.24
C GLU A 21 10.39 -6.64 2.97
N THR A 22 10.89 -5.84 3.91
CA THR A 22 12.05 -6.16 4.76
C THR A 22 11.82 -7.43 5.59
N GLU A 23 10.66 -7.58 6.25
CA GLU A 23 10.38 -8.77 7.07
C GLU A 23 10.20 -10.04 6.23
N TYR A 24 9.63 -9.92 5.02
CA TYR A 24 9.60 -11.04 4.08
C TYR A 24 11.00 -11.40 3.56
N PHE A 25 11.87 -10.41 3.31
CA PHE A 25 13.23 -10.67 2.85
C PHE A 25 14.08 -11.30 3.96
N LYS A 26 13.94 -10.87 5.21
CA LYS A 26 14.51 -11.57 6.38
C LYS A 26 14.09 -13.04 6.43
N TRP A 27 12.80 -13.33 6.22
CA TRP A 27 12.35 -14.73 6.13
C TRP A 27 12.99 -15.49 4.97
N PHE A 28 13.12 -14.86 3.80
CA PHE A 28 13.82 -15.46 2.67
C PHE A 28 15.30 -15.79 2.97
N LEU A 29 16.03 -14.91 3.68
CA LEU A 29 17.40 -15.16 4.13
C LEU A 29 17.48 -16.35 5.10
N ALA A 30 16.57 -16.42 6.09
CA ALA A 30 16.46 -17.59 6.95
C ALA A 30 16.19 -18.87 6.14
N CYS A 31 15.20 -18.83 5.24
CA CYS A 31 14.85 -19.91 4.32
C CYS A 31 16.04 -20.42 3.48
N LEU A 32 16.97 -19.55 3.06
CA LEU A 32 18.22 -19.92 2.39
C LEU A 32 19.21 -20.63 3.32
N LEU A 33 19.47 -20.07 4.50
CA LEU A 33 20.45 -20.62 5.47
C LEU A 33 20.00 -21.95 6.07
N PHE A 34 18.74 -22.03 6.53
CA PHE A 34 18.17 -23.26 7.09
C PHE A 34 17.88 -24.34 6.02
N GLY A 35 18.02 -24.02 4.73
CA GLY A 35 17.91 -24.97 3.62
C GLY A 35 19.13 -25.87 3.42
N LYS A 36 20.29 -25.53 3.99
CA LYS A 36 21.53 -26.34 3.92
C LYS A 36 21.56 -27.41 5.03
N PRO A 37 22.33 -28.51 4.88
CA PRO A 37 22.51 -29.52 5.94
C PRO A 37 23.49 -29.01 7.02
N VAL A 38 22.99 -28.12 7.88
CA VAL A 38 23.71 -27.47 8.99
C VAL A 38 22.97 -27.64 10.32
N GLN A 39 23.64 -27.39 11.44
CA GLN A 39 22.98 -27.30 12.74
C GLN A 39 22.07 -26.07 12.80
N GLN A 40 20.90 -26.21 13.43
CA GLN A 40 19.91 -25.13 13.52
C GLN A 40 20.44 -23.90 14.28
N ALA A 41 21.29 -24.10 15.29
CA ALA A 41 21.94 -23.01 16.01
C ALA A 41 22.92 -22.20 15.14
N VAL A 42 23.64 -22.87 14.24
CA VAL A 42 24.59 -22.23 13.30
C VAL A 42 23.84 -21.43 12.23
N ALA A 43 22.77 -21.99 11.65
CA ALA A 43 21.91 -21.23 10.74
C ALA A 43 21.21 -20.05 11.42
N LYS A 44 20.76 -20.21 12.68
CA LYS A 44 20.19 -19.10 13.47
C LYS A 44 21.23 -18.00 13.72
N ARG A 45 22.46 -18.37 14.08
CA ARG A 45 23.52 -17.39 14.36
C ARG A 45 23.88 -16.62 13.10
N ALA A 46 24.24 -17.30 12.02
CA ALA A 46 24.55 -16.67 10.73
C ALA A 46 23.41 -15.79 10.19
N PHE A 47 22.15 -16.15 10.46
CA PHE A 47 21.02 -15.26 10.18
C PHE A 47 21.06 -13.98 11.02
N LEU A 48 21.29 -14.09 12.33
CA LEU A 48 21.33 -12.93 13.24
C LEU A 48 22.50 -11.99 12.94
N GLU A 49 23.70 -12.49 12.61
CA GLU A 49 24.83 -11.63 12.23
C GLU A 49 24.47 -10.79 10.98
N LEU A 50 23.86 -11.41 9.95
CA LEU A 50 23.38 -10.69 8.76
C LEU A 50 22.36 -9.60 9.10
N ILE A 51 21.43 -9.84 10.04
CA ILE A 51 20.44 -8.82 10.43
C ILE A 51 21.10 -7.69 11.26
N GLN A 52 22.08 -8.02 12.11
CA GLN A 52 22.83 -7.05 12.90
C GLN A 52 23.65 -6.11 12.00
N GLU A 53 24.22 -6.64 10.93
CA GLU A 53 24.95 -5.90 9.89
C GLU A 53 24.02 -5.25 8.83
N GLY A 54 22.71 -5.22 9.08
CA GLY A 54 21.74 -4.52 8.24
C GLY A 54 21.40 -5.20 6.90
N ILE A 55 21.92 -6.40 6.63
CA ILE A 55 21.70 -7.17 5.40
C ILE A 55 20.24 -7.66 5.36
N THR A 56 19.37 -6.82 4.78
CA THR A 56 17.91 -6.90 4.93
C THR A 56 17.12 -6.58 3.65
N SER A 57 17.80 -6.32 2.53
CA SER A 57 17.23 -6.17 1.19
C SER A 57 18.19 -6.70 0.10
N PRO A 58 17.72 -6.94 -1.14
CA PRO A 58 18.59 -7.26 -2.28
C PRO A 58 19.68 -6.20 -2.51
N ASP A 59 19.34 -4.91 -2.34
CA ASP A 59 20.28 -3.80 -2.46
C ASP A 59 21.41 -3.89 -1.42
N THR A 60 21.09 -4.08 -0.12
CA THR A 60 22.12 -4.21 0.93
C THR A 60 23.07 -5.40 0.73
N ILE A 61 22.63 -6.45 0.03
CA ILE A 61 23.48 -7.60 -0.33
C ILE A 61 24.44 -7.25 -1.47
N LEU A 62 23.97 -6.51 -2.47
CA LEU A 62 24.78 -6.07 -3.60
C LEU A 62 25.79 -4.99 -3.16
N ASP A 63 25.39 -4.08 -2.28
CA ASP A 63 26.23 -3.03 -1.70
C ASP A 63 27.33 -3.61 -0.78
N ALA A 64 27.04 -4.66 -0.01
CA ALA A 64 28.03 -5.33 0.83
C ALA A 64 29.09 -6.10 0.03
N GLY A 65 28.73 -6.61 -1.15
CA GLY A 65 29.64 -7.40 -1.99
C GLY A 65 29.98 -8.77 -1.41
N TRP A 66 30.83 -9.53 -2.12
CA TRP A 66 31.08 -10.93 -1.78
C TRP A 66 31.90 -11.10 -0.51
N ASP A 67 32.99 -10.35 -0.37
CA ASP A 67 33.93 -10.49 0.75
C ASP A 67 33.26 -10.19 2.10
N ARG A 68 32.50 -9.09 2.23
CA ARG A 68 31.80 -8.77 3.49
C ARG A 68 30.71 -9.80 3.82
N LEU A 69 30.00 -10.33 2.82
CA LEU A 69 29.04 -11.43 3.05
C LEU A 69 29.73 -12.71 3.52
N VAL A 70 30.97 -12.99 3.09
CA VAL A 70 31.76 -14.13 3.60
C VAL A 70 32.18 -13.88 5.05
N GLU A 71 32.70 -12.68 5.38
CA GLU A 71 33.09 -12.32 6.75
C GLU A 71 31.95 -12.52 7.75
N ILE A 72 30.77 -11.95 7.47
CA ILE A 72 29.58 -12.04 8.34
C ILE A 72 29.11 -13.51 8.51
N LEU A 73 29.29 -14.33 7.46
CA LEU A 73 28.96 -15.75 7.51
C LEU A 73 29.98 -16.57 8.32
N ASP A 74 31.27 -16.23 8.29
CA ASP A 74 32.31 -16.87 9.13
C ASP A 74 32.19 -16.44 10.61
N GLU A 75 31.92 -15.16 10.87
CA GLU A 75 31.53 -14.62 12.19
C GLU A 75 30.35 -15.44 12.77
N GLY A 76 29.35 -15.77 11.94
CA GLY A 76 28.22 -16.65 12.27
C GLY A 76 28.54 -18.16 12.37
N HIS A 77 29.80 -18.55 12.19
CA HIS A 77 30.32 -19.93 12.10
C HIS A 77 29.70 -20.78 10.98
N TYR A 78 29.35 -20.12 9.86
CA TYR A 78 28.77 -20.74 8.67
C TYR A 78 29.83 -21.30 7.68
N VAL A 79 31.09 -21.36 8.09
CA VAL A 79 32.36 -21.71 7.38
C VAL A 79 32.29 -22.90 6.40
N ARG A 80 31.33 -23.82 6.56
CA ARG A 80 31.15 -24.93 5.62
C ARG A 80 30.52 -24.49 4.29
N TYR A 81 29.83 -23.34 4.28
CA TYR A 81 28.98 -22.89 3.18
C TYR A 81 29.01 -21.39 2.93
N ASP A 82 29.66 -20.58 3.77
CA ASP A 82 30.01 -19.17 3.59
C ASP A 82 30.16 -18.71 2.13
N PHE A 83 31.25 -19.06 1.42
CA PHE A 83 31.54 -18.71 0.03
C PHE A 83 30.37 -19.07 -0.89
N SER A 84 29.83 -20.28 -0.75
CA SER A 84 28.72 -20.81 -1.56
C SER A 84 27.36 -20.15 -1.28
N THR A 85 27.29 -19.38 -0.19
CA THR A 85 26.09 -18.68 0.27
C THR A 85 26.21 -17.20 -0.07
N ALA A 86 27.37 -16.57 0.14
CA ALA A 86 27.69 -15.22 -0.34
C ALA A 86 27.49 -15.08 -1.86
N THR A 87 28.05 -16.00 -2.67
CA THR A 87 27.81 -16.02 -4.12
C THR A 87 26.31 -16.16 -4.45
N LYS A 88 25.61 -17.07 -3.77
CA LYS A 88 24.17 -17.27 -4.01
C LYS A 88 23.33 -16.04 -3.62
N LEU A 89 23.66 -15.38 -2.50
CA LEU A 89 22.95 -14.19 -2.03
C LEU A 89 23.06 -13.07 -3.08
N LEU A 90 24.25 -12.84 -3.62
CA LEU A 90 24.48 -11.89 -4.70
C LEU A 90 23.73 -12.28 -5.98
N ASP A 91 23.82 -13.53 -6.42
CA ASP A 91 23.19 -13.98 -7.67
C ASP A 91 21.66 -13.88 -7.63
N VAL A 92 21.05 -14.28 -6.51
CA VAL A 92 19.60 -14.15 -6.32
C VAL A 92 19.20 -12.68 -6.19
N SER A 93 19.96 -11.87 -5.45
CA SER A 93 19.65 -10.45 -5.29
C SER A 93 19.75 -9.69 -6.61
N ARG A 94 20.76 -10.02 -7.44
CA ARG A 94 20.92 -9.49 -8.80
C ARG A 94 19.72 -9.85 -9.68
N ALA A 95 19.33 -11.12 -9.73
CA ALA A 95 18.14 -11.55 -10.48
C ALA A 95 16.86 -10.85 -9.99
N ILE A 96 16.69 -10.64 -8.67
CA ILE A 96 15.56 -9.89 -8.12
C ILE A 96 15.55 -8.44 -8.63
N LYS A 97 16.70 -7.76 -8.63
CA LYS A 97 16.82 -6.37 -9.13
C LYS A 97 16.61 -6.28 -10.64
N GLU A 98 17.15 -7.20 -11.42
CA GLU A 98 17.10 -7.19 -12.89
C GLU A 98 15.71 -7.56 -13.45
N GLU A 99 15.03 -8.56 -12.87
CA GLU A 99 13.73 -9.05 -13.39
C GLU A 99 12.50 -8.38 -12.74
N TYR A 100 12.63 -7.86 -11.50
CA TYR A 100 11.50 -7.36 -10.69
C TYR A 100 11.76 -5.99 -10.02
N GLY A 101 13.00 -5.49 -9.99
CA GLY A 101 13.40 -4.22 -9.35
C GLY A 101 13.37 -4.21 -7.82
N THR A 102 12.42 -4.92 -7.21
CA THR A 102 12.23 -5.05 -5.75
C THR A 102 11.78 -6.49 -5.42
N PHE A 103 12.06 -6.96 -4.21
CA PHE A 103 11.57 -8.26 -3.73
C PHE A 103 10.05 -8.21 -3.51
N GLY A 104 9.53 -7.06 -3.09
CA GLY A 104 8.12 -6.83 -2.89
C GLY A 104 7.31 -6.91 -4.19
N GLU A 105 7.88 -6.54 -5.34
CA GLU A 105 7.24 -6.74 -6.65
C GLU A 105 7.25 -8.21 -7.05
N MET A 106 8.35 -8.95 -6.82
CA MET A 106 8.39 -10.41 -7.02
C MET A 106 7.27 -11.12 -6.23
N LEU A 107 7.05 -10.73 -4.96
CA LEU A 107 5.97 -11.25 -4.09
C LEU A 107 4.55 -10.73 -4.43
N ARG A 108 4.43 -9.71 -5.30
CA ARG A 108 3.14 -9.26 -5.87
C ARG A 108 2.83 -9.96 -7.19
N ARG A 109 3.85 -10.26 -7.97
CA ARG A 109 3.74 -10.80 -9.34
C ARG A 109 3.47 -12.31 -9.38
N PHE A 110 3.90 -13.06 -8.37
CA PHE A 110 3.71 -14.51 -8.30
C PHE A 110 2.82 -14.92 -7.12
N GLY A 111 1.90 -15.85 -7.39
CA GLY A 111 1.15 -16.55 -6.35
C GLY A 111 1.98 -17.64 -5.67
N THR A 112 1.53 -18.09 -4.50
CA THR A 112 2.04 -19.23 -3.71
C THR A 112 2.83 -20.29 -4.49
N GLU A 113 2.19 -21.05 -5.39
CA GLU A 113 2.84 -22.16 -6.10
C GLU A 113 3.96 -21.72 -7.05
N GLU A 114 3.73 -20.69 -7.86
CA GLU A 114 4.72 -20.21 -8.84
C GLU A 114 5.94 -19.60 -8.14
N LEU A 115 5.73 -18.83 -7.08
CA LEU A 115 6.81 -18.33 -6.23
C LEU A 115 7.68 -19.49 -5.69
N GLY A 116 7.03 -20.58 -5.25
CA GLY A 116 7.71 -21.80 -4.83
C GLY A 116 8.47 -22.53 -5.94
N VAL A 117 8.05 -22.41 -7.21
CA VAL A 117 8.78 -22.91 -8.39
C VAL A 117 10.00 -22.04 -8.67
N ARG A 118 9.80 -20.72 -8.87
CA ARG A 118 10.85 -19.73 -9.12
C ARG A 118 11.96 -19.82 -8.07
N MET A 119 11.59 -19.91 -6.80
CA MET A 119 12.57 -20.01 -5.71
C MET A 119 13.39 -21.31 -5.77
N GLN A 120 12.88 -22.42 -6.32
CA GLN A 120 13.68 -23.64 -6.51
C GLN A 120 14.62 -23.61 -7.72
N GLU A 121 14.40 -22.72 -8.69
CA GLU A 121 15.34 -22.48 -9.79
C GLU A 121 16.66 -21.89 -9.25
N PHE A 122 16.61 -21.13 -8.15
CA PHE A 122 17.78 -20.71 -7.38
C PHE A 122 18.44 -21.89 -6.64
N ARG A 123 19.36 -22.59 -7.33
CA ARG A 123 20.05 -23.81 -6.88
C ARG A 123 20.29 -23.88 -5.37
N GLY A 124 19.73 -24.90 -4.72
CA GLY A 124 19.86 -25.12 -3.28
C GLY A 124 18.80 -24.43 -2.41
N VAL A 125 17.68 -23.96 -2.97
CA VAL A 125 16.42 -23.86 -2.20
C VAL A 125 15.81 -25.26 -2.12
N GLY A 126 15.66 -25.80 -0.91
CA GLY A 126 15.15 -27.16 -0.72
C GLY A 126 13.62 -27.27 -0.84
N PRO A 127 13.06 -28.49 -0.94
CA PRO A 127 11.61 -28.70 -0.84
C PRO A 127 11.04 -28.34 0.54
N LYS A 128 11.84 -28.35 1.62
CA LYS A 128 11.43 -27.77 2.91
C LYS A 128 11.27 -26.25 2.80
N THR A 129 12.29 -25.57 2.29
CA THR A 129 12.29 -24.12 2.05
C THR A 129 11.10 -23.67 1.21
N ARG A 130 10.76 -24.42 0.13
CA ARG A 130 9.56 -24.16 -0.69
C ARG A 130 8.27 -24.11 0.16
N ARG A 131 8.05 -25.09 1.04
CA ARG A 131 6.82 -25.19 1.84
C ARG A 131 6.66 -24.01 2.79
N GLU A 132 7.72 -23.68 3.52
CA GLU A 132 7.79 -22.55 4.48
C GLU A 132 7.51 -21.18 3.84
N LEU A 133 7.69 -21.05 2.52
CA LEU A 133 7.39 -19.83 1.75
C LEU A 133 6.00 -19.88 1.09
N ILE A 134 5.48 -21.06 0.74
CA ILE A 134 4.11 -21.26 0.28
C ILE A 134 3.12 -20.98 1.42
N ASP A 135 3.32 -21.58 2.59
CA ASP A 135 2.39 -21.46 3.72
C ASP A 135 2.25 -19.99 4.16
N LEU A 136 3.36 -19.24 4.10
CA LEU A 136 3.42 -17.81 4.41
C LEU A 136 2.72 -16.95 3.33
N GLN A 137 3.00 -17.18 2.05
CA GLN A 137 2.32 -16.45 0.96
C GLN A 137 0.80 -16.74 0.96
N TYR A 138 0.36 -17.93 1.41
CA TYR A 138 -1.06 -18.25 1.62
C TYR A 138 -1.70 -17.39 2.73
N GLU A 139 -1.00 -17.18 3.85
CA GLU A 139 -1.45 -16.23 4.89
C GLU A 139 -1.53 -14.78 4.38
N ILE A 140 -0.60 -14.38 3.50
CA ILE A 140 -0.64 -13.05 2.85
C ILE A 140 -1.85 -12.92 1.92
N GLU A 141 -2.07 -13.89 1.03
CA GLU A 141 -3.16 -13.91 0.05
C GLU A 141 -4.54 -13.93 0.74
N THR A 142 -4.73 -14.82 1.73
CA THR A 142 -5.98 -14.91 2.49
C THR A 142 -6.26 -13.65 3.31
N ALA A 143 -5.26 -13.03 3.92
CA ALA A 143 -5.43 -11.79 4.66
C ALA A 143 -5.69 -10.57 3.76
N ARG A 144 -5.07 -10.50 2.56
CA ARG A 144 -5.37 -9.47 1.55
C ARG A 144 -6.85 -9.52 1.14
N GLU A 145 -7.40 -10.70 0.90
CA GLU A 145 -8.83 -10.87 0.59
C GLU A 145 -9.75 -10.50 1.77
N GLN A 146 -9.34 -10.73 3.03
CA GLN A 146 -10.10 -10.23 4.18
C GLN A 146 -10.09 -8.70 4.28
N ILE A 147 -8.97 -8.04 3.96
CA ILE A 147 -8.87 -6.57 3.96
C ILE A 147 -9.80 -5.99 2.88
N LYS A 148 -9.68 -6.47 1.63
CA LYS A 148 -10.52 -6.10 0.49
C LYS A 148 -12.02 -6.22 0.77
N LYS A 149 -12.46 -7.30 1.45
CA LYS A 149 -13.86 -7.49 1.88
C LYS A 149 -14.28 -6.49 2.98
N LYS A 150 -13.38 -6.11 3.89
CA LYS A 150 -13.63 -5.07 4.90
C LYS A 150 -13.72 -3.69 4.27
N GLU A 151 -12.85 -3.35 3.31
CA GLU A 151 -12.88 -2.10 2.54
C GLU A 151 -14.18 -1.96 1.75
N GLN A 152 -14.60 -3.01 1.04
CA GLN A 152 -15.91 -3.06 0.36
C GLN A 152 -17.07 -2.86 1.35
N ARG A 153 -17.02 -3.47 2.54
CA ARG A 153 -18.06 -3.30 3.57
C ARG A 153 -18.06 -1.89 4.17
N ILE A 154 -16.90 -1.27 4.36
CA ILE A 154 -16.77 0.13 4.82
C ILE A 154 -17.33 1.08 3.76
N SER A 155 -16.99 0.89 2.48
CA SER A 155 -17.53 1.67 1.35
C SER A 155 -19.05 1.57 1.26
N LEU A 156 -19.61 0.36 1.41
CA LEU A 156 -21.06 0.15 1.47
C LEU A 156 -21.70 0.87 2.68
N LEU A 157 -21.12 0.76 3.88
CA LEU A 157 -21.63 1.43 5.08
C LEU A 157 -21.53 2.96 4.98
N GLN A 158 -20.46 3.49 4.37
CA GLN A 158 -20.32 4.92 4.08
C GLN A 158 -21.41 5.40 3.11
N LYS A 159 -21.73 4.60 2.09
CA LYS A 159 -22.86 4.89 1.20
C LYS A 159 -24.20 4.82 1.95
N GLU A 160 -24.47 3.76 2.71
CA GLU A 160 -25.69 3.64 3.52
C GLU A 160 -25.87 4.80 4.52
N LEU A 161 -24.77 5.33 5.08
CA LEU A 161 -24.79 6.51 5.95
C LEU A 161 -25.05 7.80 5.16
N SER A 162 -24.47 7.96 3.96
CA SER A 162 -24.74 9.08 3.06
C SER A 162 -26.20 9.10 2.59
N ASP A 163 -26.71 7.95 2.14
CA ASP A 163 -28.09 7.77 1.67
C ASP A 163 -29.13 7.97 2.80
N ARG A 164 -28.72 7.82 4.07
CA ARG A 164 -29.54 8.18 5.26
C ARG A 164 -29.43 9.65 5.65
N ALA A 165 -28.25 10.26 5.48
CA ALA A 165 -28.01 11.66 5.83
C ALA A 165 -28.64 12.64 4.80
N ASN A 166 -28.70 12.22 3.54
CA ASN A 166 -29.37 12.94 2.45
C ASN A 166 -30.32 11.98 1.71
N PRO A 167 -31.52 11.70 2.28
CA PRO A 167 -32.46 10.76 1.69
C PRO A 167 -32.86 11.20 0.28
N PRO A 168 -32.97 10.27 -0.69
CA PRO A 168 -33.31 10.62 -2.06
C PRO A 168 -34.68 11.31 -2.09
N SER A 169 -34.72 12.51 -2.70
CA SER A 169 -35.92 13.34 -2.81
C SER A 169 -37.08 12.50 -3.32
N GLN A 170 -38.09 12.28 -2.46
CA GLN A 170 -39.29 11.57 -2.88
C GLN A 170 -39.90 12.30 -4.09
N PRO A 171 -40.29 11.59 -5.16
CA PRO A 171 -41.02 12.21 -6.24
C PRO A 171 -42.32 12.76 -5.67
N VAL A 172 -42.43 14.09 -5.57
CA VAL A 172 -43.64 14.75 -5.08
C VAL A 172 -44.72 14.49 -6.14
N SER A 173 -45.59 13.52 -5.84
CA SER A 173 -46.79 13.24 -6.63
C SER A 173 -47.66 14.49 -6.70
N ARG A 174 -47.49 15.26 -7.78
CA ARG A 174 -48.40 16.35 -8.14
C ARG A 174 -49.69 15.74 -8.63
N ASP A 175 -50.55 15.36 -7.69
CA ASP A 175 -51.93 15.02 -8.00
C ASP A 175 -52.65 16.26 -8.56
N SER A 176 -53.60 15.98 -9.43
CA SER A 176 -54.59 16.84 -10.09
C SER A 176 -54.63 18.35 -9.78
N THR A 177 -54.35 19.12 -10.84
CA THR A 177 -55.23 20.21 -11.33
C THR A 177 -55.78 21.23 -10.32
N ILE A 178 -55.05 22.32 -10.12
CA ILE A 178 -55.64 23.65 -9.91
C ILE A 178 -54.91 24.64 -10.82
N GLU A 179 -55.56 25.14 -11.86
CA GLU A 179 -55.15 26.38 -12.52
C GLU A 179 -55.55 27.57 -11.63
N PRO A 180 -54.64 28.50 -11.30
CA PRO A 180 -55.03 29.73 -10.61
C PRO A 180 -55.78 30.65 -11.57
N ASP A 181 -57.03 30.99 -11.24
CA ASP A 181 -57.75 32.06 -11.93
C ASP A 181 -57.13 33.42 -11.56
N TYR A 182 -56.50 34.06 -12.54
CA TYR A 182 -55.80 35.33 -12.36
C TYR A 182 -56.69 36.57 -12.60
N GLU A 183 -57.96 36.45 -12.98
CA GLU A 183 -58.81 37.63 -13.24
C GLU A 183 -59.21 38.42 -11.98
N PHE A 184 -59.13 37.82 -10.79
CA PHE A 184 -59.71 38.41 -9.58
C PHE A 184 -58.84 39.48 -8.87
N ILE A 185 -57.51 39.43 -8.99
CA ILE A 185 -56.59 40.26 -8.16
C ILE A 185 -56.05 41.49 -8.93
N GLY A 186 -56.90 42.15 -9.72
CA GLY A 186 -56.51 43.28 -10.58
C GLY A 186 -57.09 44.66 -10.22
N LYS A 187 -58.17 44.76 -9.42
CA LYS A 187 -59.04 45.97 -9.39
C LYS A 187 -58.99 46.84 -8.13
N ASN A 188 -58.19 46.51 -7.10
CA ASN A 188 -58.20 47.22 -5.81
C ASN A 188 -56.90 47.95 -5.42
N ILE A 189 -55.87 48.01 -6.26
CA ILE A 189 -54.61 48.76 -5.97
C ILE A 189 -54.57 50.10 -6.74
N VAL A 190 -55.70 50.81 -6.84
CA VAL A 190 -55.76 52.19 -7.37
C VAL A 190 -56.71 53.07 -6.55
N LYS A 191 -56.26 53.48 -5.35
CA LYS A 191 -56.62 54.75 -4.68
C LYS A 191 -55.80 54.94 -3.40
N LYS A 192 -55.43 56.20 -3.12
CA LYS A 192 -54.60 56.66 -1.99
C LYS A 192 -53.16 56.10 -1.94
N THR A 193 -52.26 56.75 -2.68
CA THR A 193 -51.17 57.56 -2.08
C THR A 193 -50.65 58.52 -3.14
N THR A 194 -51.08 59.78 -3.05
CA THR A 194 -50.62 60.93 -3.84
C THR A 194 -50.52 62.11 -2.88
N GLU A 195 -49.71 63.10 -3.24
CA GLU A 195 -49.10 64.12 -2.36
C GLU A 195 -47.86 63.57 -1.62
N ARG A 196 -46.66 64.19 -1.70
CA ARG A 196 -46.32 65.56 -2.14
C ARG A 196 -44.99 65.59 -2.96
N PHE A 197 -45.00 66.35 -4.07
CA PHE A 197 -43.87 66.72 -4.96
C PHE A 197 -42.99 67.85 -4.35
N PRO A 198 -41.85 68.34 -4.93
CA PRO A 198 -41.36 68.27 -6.33
C PRO A 198 -39.86 67.84 -6.54
N GLN A 199 -39.46 67.34 -7.73
CA GLN A 199 -38.66 67.99 -8.83
C GLN A 199 -37.29 68.59 -8.41
N THR A 200 -36.15 68.44 -9.11
CA THR A 200 -35.78 67.79 -10.41
C THR A 200 -34.26 67.39 -10.37
N PHE A 201 -33.39 67.17 -11.39
CA PHE A 201 -33.38 67.46 -12.85
C PHE A 201 -32.59 66.43 -13.73
N GLU A 202 -31.35 66.71 -14.15
CA GLU A 202 -30.65 66.11 -15.33
C GLU A 202 -29.13 65.86 -15.14
N GLY A 203 -28.52 65.11 -16.09
CA GLY A 203 -27.06 65.06 -16.37
C GLY A 203 -26.37 63.77 -15.88
N SER A 204 -25.92 62.79 -16.68
CA SER A 204 -25.31 62.69 -18.04
C SER A 204 -23.77 62.65 -18.04
N ASP A 205 -23.24 61.86 -18.99
CA ASP A 205 -21.82 61.51 -19.27
C ASP A 205 -21.03 60.78 -18.18
N LYS A 206 -20.28 59.68 -18.41
CA LYS A 206 -19.55 59.07 -19.57
C LYS A 206 -18.14 59.62 -19.83
N ASN A 207 -17.15 58.76 -19.55
CA ASN A 207 -15.81 58.70 -20.15
C ASN A 207 -14.95 59.97 -20.18
N ALA A 208 -14.03 60.07 -19.22
CA ALA A 208 -12.73 60.72 -19.43
C ALA A 208 -11.60 59.72 -19.13
N LYS A 209 -10.62 59.62 -20.04
CA LYS A 209 -9.29 59.05 -19.80
C LYS A 209 -8.31 60.19 -19.44
N LEU A 210 -7.04 59.83 -19.21
CA LEU A 210 -5.93 60.66 -18.70
C LEU A 210 -6.03 60.91 -17.17
N GLY A 211 -4.93 60.91 -16.41
CA GLY A 211 -3.56 60.50 -16.78
C GLY A 211 -2.48 61.07 -15.86
N ILE A 212 -1.42 60.28 -15.61
CA ILE A 212 -0.06 60.66 -15.15
C ILE A 212 0.12 61.72 -14.04
N TYR A 213 0.43 61.26 -12.82
CA TYR A 213 1.36 61.85 -11.83
C TYR A 213 1.62 60.76 -10.77
N GLY A 214 2.79 60.63 -10.11
CA GLY A 214 4.08 61.31 -10.24
C GLY A 214 5.08 60.67 -9.26
N ASP A 215 6.39 60.86 -9.45
CA ASP A 215 7.47 60.11 -8.77
C ASP A 215 7.51 60.22 -7.23
N THR A 216 7.90 59.13 -6.56
CA THR A 216 9.09 59.10 -5.68
C THR A 216 9.56 57.67 -5.44
#